data_AF-A0A661UZS7-F1
#
_entry.id   AF-A0A661UZS7-F1
#
_cell.length_a   1.000
_cell.length_b   1.000
_cell.length_c   1.000
_cell.angle_alpha   90.00
_cell.angle_beta   90.00
_cell.angle_gamma   90.00
#
_symmetry.space_group_name_H-M   'P 1'
#
loop_
_entity.id
_entity.type
_entity.pdbx_description
1 polymer ?
#
loop_
_entity_poly.entity_id
_entity_poly.type
_entity_poly.pdbx_seq_one_letter_code
_entity_poly.pdbx_strand_id
1 'polypeptide(L)'
;MVVTAVLTMAFWVVFFADYEGQSRSFLARECEGWFLWERSFPAADAWMAVVCLAGAMGLWKMRPWGLLFSLVAGGALIFLGLIDALFFFQNGLYWPVNFDVATEMVIHVWVLAFGSFVIVYVWGKRGLLL
;
A
#
# COMPACT_ATOMS: atom_id res chain seq x y z
N MET A 1 5.56 -8.54 -2.87
CA MET A 1 4.19 -8.96 -3.21
C MET A 1 3.58 -9.77 -2.08
N VAL A 2 4.01 -11.00 -1.78
CA VAL A 2 3.51 -11.73 -0.59
C VAL A 2 3.76 -10.95 0.69
N VAL A 3 5.00 -10.50 0.90
CA VAL A 3 5.38 -9.67 2.06
C VAL A 3 4.50 -8.41 2.14
N THR A 4 4.34 -7.70 1.01
CA THR A 4 3.48 -6.52 0.91
C THR A 4 2.05 -6.82 1.36
N ALA A 5 1.42 -7.87 0.83
CA ALA A 5 0.07 -8.26 1.21
C ALA A 5 -0.05 -8.61 2.70
N VAL A 6 0.93 -9.36 3.24
CA VAL A 6 0.94 -9.73 4.66
C VAL A 6 1.10 -8.52 5.57
N LEU A 7 2.01 -7.60 5.24
CA LEU A 7 2.21 -6.37 6.01
C LEU A 7 0.98 -5.47 5.96
N THR A 8 0.32 -5.32 4.80
CA THR A 8 -0.93 -4.58 4.69
C THR A 8 -2.04 -5.19 5.55
N MET A 9 -2.21 -6.52 5.53
CA MET A 9 -3.18 -7.18 6.42
C MET A 9 -2.82 -6.98 7.90
N ALA A 10 -1.53 -7.06 8.25
CA ALA A 10 -1.08 -6.84 9.62
C ALA A 10 -1.32 -5.39 10.08
N PHE A 11 -1.08 -4.40 9.20
CA PHE A 11 -1.38 -2.99 9.47
C PHE A 11 -2.84 -2.82 9.84
N TRP A 12 -3.77 -3.33 9.03
CA TRP A 12 -5.20 -3.23 9.32
C TRP A 12 -5.61 -3.95 10.61
N VAL A 13 -5.04 -5.13 10.88
CA VAL A 13 -5.29 -5.84 12.15
C VAL A 13 -4.86 -4.98 13.34
N VAL A 14 -3.67 -4.37 13.29
CA VAL A 14 -3.16 -3.50 14.37
C VAL A 14 -3.99 -2.23 14.48
N PHE A 15 -4.35 -1.60 13.35
CA PHE A 15 -5.17 -0.39 13.30
C PHE A 15 -6.54 -0.62 13.98
N PHE A 16 -7.21 -1.73 13.65
CA PHE A 16 -8.51 -2.05 14.25
C PHE A 16 -8.41 -2.59 15.68
N ALA A 17 -7.27 -3.18 16.07
CA ALA A 17 -7.05 -3.63 17.45
C ALA A 17 -6.93 -2.46 18.44
N ASP A 18 -6.39 -1.31 18.02
CA ASP A 18 -6.31 -0.07 18.81
C ASP A 18 -7.11 1.07 18.18
N TYR A 19 -8.33 0.77 17.71
CA TYR A 19 -9.13 1.72 16.93
C TYR A 19 -9.42 3.04 17.65
N GLU A 20 -9.67 2.99 18.97
CA GLU A 20 -9.83 4.21 19.78
C GLU A 20 -8.52 5.00 19.89
N GLY A 21 -7.38 4.33 20.05
CA GLY A 21 -6.06 4.95 20.06
C GLY A 21 -5.74 5.62 18.73
N GLN A 22 -6.07 4.96 17.60
CA GLN A 22 -5.92 5.52 16.26
C GLN A 22 -6.77 6.78 16.05
N SER A 23 -8.00 6.83 16.60
CA SER A 23 -8.85 8.02 16.51
C SER A 23 -8.30 9.24 17.28
N ARG A 24 -7.30 9.03 18.15
CA ARG A 24 -6.61 10.04 18.95
C ARG A 24 -5.12 10.14 18.63
N SER A 25 -4.69 9.54 17.53
CA SER A 25 -3.29 9.55 17.08
C SER A 25 -2.78 10.98 16.86
N PHE A 26 -1.48 11.13 16.62
CA PHE A 26 -0.97 12.44 16.22
C PHE A 26 -1.67 12.93 14.93
N LEU A 27 -1.78 12.07 13.93
CA LEU A 27 -2.37 12.41 12.62
C LEU A 27 -3.84 12.83 12.72
N ALA A 28 -4.63 12.13 13.55
CA ALA A 28 -6.03 12.47 13.78
C ALA A 28 -6.23 13.82 14.50
N ARG A 29 -5.24 14.24 15.31
CA ARG A 29 -5.27 15.54 16.01
C ARG A 29 -4.83 16.68 15.12
N GLU A 30 -3.87 16.45 14.24
CA GLU A 30 -3.38 17.48 13.31
C GLU A 30 -4.32 17.69 12.13
N CYS A 31 -5.06 16.67 11.69
CA CYS A 31 -6.03 16.78 10.60
C CYS A 31 -7.34 16.07 10.95
N GLU A 32 -8.42 16.85 11.13
CA GLU A 32 -9.76 16.34 11.45
C GLU A 32 -10.27 15.32 10.41
N GLY A 33 -9.89 15.50 9.14
CA GLY A 33 -10.26 14.60 8.05
C GLY A 33 -9.46 13.31 7.97
N TRP A 34 -8.28 13.23 8.61
CA TRP A 34 -7.36 12.10 8.44
C TRP A 34 -7.98 10.78 8.87
N PHE A 35 -8.68 10.72 10.00
CA PHE A 35 -9.22 9.45 10.50
C PHE A 35 -10.32 8.88 9.59
N LEU A 36 -11.16 9.74 9.00
CA LEU A 36 -12.17 9.32 8.03
C LEU A 36 -11.54 8.92 6.69
N TRP A 37 -10.50 9.67 6.27
CA TRP A 37 -9.70 9.38 5.09
C TRP A 37 -9.04 8.01 5.19
N GLU A 38 -8.30 7.75 6.27
CA GLU A 38 -7.60 6.50 6.54
C GLU A 38 -8.57 5.30 6.50
N ARG A 39 -9.73 5.45 7.14
CA ARG A 39 -10.77 4.42 7.14
C ARG A 39 -11.42 4.13 5.79
N SER A 40 -11.15 4.92 4.75
CA SER A 40 -11.65 4.67 3.40
C SER A 40 -10.81 3.63 2.62
N PHE A 41 -9.59 3.35 3.09
CA PHE A 41 -8.64 2.46 2.42
C PHE A 41 -8.83 0.94 2.61
N PRO A 42 -9.49 0.38 3.64
CA PRO A 42 -9.52 -1.07 3.86
C PRO A 42 -9.95 -1.90 2.64
N ALA A 43 -10.93 -1.42 1.87
CA ALA A 43 -11.40 -2.12 0.67
C ALA A 43 -10.38 -2.04 -0.48
N ALA A 44 -9.76 -0.88 -0.69
CA ALA A 44 -8.74 -0.68 -1.71
C ALA A 44 -7.47 -1.50 -1.39
N ASP A 45 -7.07 -1.50 -0.12
CA ASP A 45 -5.93 -2.26 0.39
C ASP A 45 -6.16 -3.76 0.33
N ALA A 46 -7.38 -4.22 0.66
CA ALA A 46 -7.74 -5.62 0.50
C ALA A 46 -7.64 -6.06 -0.98
N TRP A 47 -8.12 -5.24 -1.92
CA TRP A 47 -7.96 -5.50 -3.34
C TRP A 47 -6.47 -5.57 -3.73
N MET A 48 -5.68 -4.58 -3.31
CA MET A 48 -4.23 -4.53 -3.57
C MET A 48 -3.52 -5.78 -3.02
N ALA A 49 -3.87 -6.22 -1.82
CA ALA A 49 -3.34 -7.45 -1.21
C ALA A 49 -3.74 -8.70 -2.00
N VAL A 50 -5.00 -8.81 -2.43
CA VAL A 50 -5.49 -9.93 -3.26
C VAL A 50 -4.72 -10.02 -4.59
N VAL A 51 -4.56 -8.91 -5.31
CA VAL A 51 -3.81 -8.92 -6.58
C VAL A 51 -2.31 -9.13 -6.35
N CYS A 52 -1.76 -8.69 -5.22
CA CYS A 52 -0.39 -9.03 -4.83
C CYS A 52 -0.20 -10.54 -4.62
N LEU A 53 -1.13 -11.19 -3.93
CA LEU A 53 -1.08 -12.64 -3.69
C LEU A 53 -1.31 -13.43 -4.98
N ALA A 54 -2.29 -13.02 -5.80
CA ALA A 54 -2.54 -13.62 -7.10
C ALA A 54 -1.31 -13.48 -8.00
N GLY A 55 -0.75 -12.27 -8.16
CA GLY A 55 0.45 -12.05 -8.95
C GLY A 55 1.61 -12.93 -8.47
N ALA A 56 1.90 -12.96 -7.17
CA ALA A 56 2.95 -13.81 -6.61
C ALA A 56 2.73 -15.30 -6.88
N MET A 57 1.50 -15.80 -6.71
CA MET A 57 1.15 -17.20 -6.96
C MET A 57 1.27 -17.56 -8.45
N GLY A 58 0.86 -16.66 -9.34
CA GLY A 58 0.94 -16.87 -10.78
C GLY A 58 2.37 -16.88 -11.28
N LEU A 59 3.22 -15.98 -10.75
CA LEU A 59 4.66 -15.98 -11.03
C LEU A 59 5.31 -17.27 -10.52
N TRP A 60 5.00 -17.72 -9.30
CA TRP A 60 5.56 -18.96 -8.76
C TRP A 60 5.16 -20.18 -9.61
N LYS A 61 3.93 -20.21 -10.11
CA LYS A 61 3.44 -21.29 -10.99
C LYS A 61 3.82 -21.10 -12.46
N MET A 62 4.60 -20.06 -12.81
CA MET A 62 4.98 -19.71 -14.17
C MET A 62 3.76 -19.65 -15.12
N ARG A 63 2.69 -18.98 -14.70
CA ARG A 63 1.45 -18.85 -15.47
C ARG A 63 1.26 -17.43 -16.03
N PRO A 64 0.64 -17.27 -17.21
CA PRO A 64 0.42 -15.95 -17.82
C PRO A 64 -0.39 -14.97 -16.96
N TRP A 65 -1.34 -15.47 -16.16
CA TRP A 65 -2.08 -14.62 -15.23
C TRP A 65 -1.22 -14.02 -14.12
N GLY A 66 -0.04 -14.61 -13.83
CA GLY A 66 0.94 -14.02 -12.90
C GLY A 66 1.48 -12.68 -13.39
N LEU A 67 1.73 -12.55 -14.70
CA LEU A 67 2.10 -11.28 -15.33
C LEU A 67 0.96 -10.26 -15.14
N LEU A 68 -0.27 -10.63 -15.51
CA LEU A 68 -1.44 -9.76 -15.40
C LEU A 68 -1.61 -9.19 -13.98
N PHE A 69 -1.74 -10.06 -12.98
CA PHE A 69 -2.00 -9.61 -11.62
C PHE A 69 -0.81 -8.88 -10.99
N SER A 70 0.42 -9.14 -11.44
CA SER A 70 1.58 -8.36 -10.99
C SER A 70 1.56 -6.92 -11.50
N LEU A 71 1.15 -6.70 -12.75
CA LEU A 71 1.00 -5.34 -13.28
C LEU A 71 -0.15 -4.60 -12.59
N VAL A 72 -1.28 -5.28 -12.35
CA VAL A 72 -2.41 -4.72 -11.59
C VAL A 72 -1.98 -4.37 -10.15
N ALA A 73 -1.23 -5.24 -9.48
CA ALA A 73 -0.69 -4.98 -8.14
C ALA A 73 0.26 -3.78 -8.12
N GLY A 74 1.17 -3.70 -9.10
CA GLY A 74 2.08 -2.56 -9.22
C GLY A 74 1.33 -1.24 -9.41
N GLY A 75 0.30 -1.22 -10.26
CA GLY A 75 -0.55 -0.05 -10.46
C GLY A 75 -1.33 0.34 -9.20
N ALA A 76 -1.91 -0.63 -8.49
CA ALA A 76 -2.63 -0.39 -7.24
C ALA A 76 -1.71 0.22 -6.16
N LEU A 77 -0.48 -0.30 -6.02
CA LEU A 77 0.52 0.22 -5.08
C LEU A 77 0.93 1.67 -5.40
N ILE A 78 1.16 1.97 -6.68
CA ILE A 78 1.52 3.34 -7.09
C ILE A 78 0.35 4.30 -6.83
N PHE A 79 -0.87 3.91 -7.21
CA PHE A 79 -2.04 4.73 -6.99
C PHE A 79 -2.26 5.01 -5.50
N LEU A 80 -2.15 3.99 -4.65
CA LEU A 80 -2.23 4.11 -3.18
C LEU A 80 -1.18 5.09 -2.64
N GLY A 81 0.08 4.92 -3.04
CA GLY A 81 1.15 5.81 -2.59
C GLY A 81 0.97 7.26 -3.03
N LEU A 82 0.47 7.48 -4.24
CA LEU A 82 0.25 8.83 -4.77
C LEU A 82 -0.90 9.54 -4.07
N ILE A 83 -2.03 8.86 -3.89
CA ILE A 83 -3.20 9.48 -3.29
C ILE A 83 -2.94 9.82 -1.82
N ASP A 84 -2.25 8.93 -1.10
CA ASP A 84 -1.95 9.12 0.32
C ASP A 84 -0.86 10.17 0.53
N ALA A 85 0.23 10.13 -0.25
CA ALA A 85 1.28 11.13 -0.16
C ALA A 85 0.79 12.54 -0.52
N LEU A 86 -0.13 12.64 -1.50
CA LEU A 86 -0.76 13.90 -1.86
C LEU A 86 -1.62 14.43 -0.71
N PHE A 87 -2.39 13.56 -0.05
CA PHE A 87 -3.18 13.95 1.13
C PHE A 87 -2.27 14.47 2.25
N PHE A 88 -1.20 13.76 2.57
CA PHE A 88 -0.23 14.18 3.60
C PHE A 88 0.42 15.52 3.25
N PHE A 89 0.82 15.71 1.99
CA PHE A 89 1.44 16.94 1.53
C PHE A 89 0.48 18.13 1.61
N GLN A 90 -0.78 17.96 1.18
CA GLN A 90 -1.79 19.02 1.19
C GLN A 90 -2.21 19.43 2.60
N ASN A 91 -2.17 18.51 3.56
CA ASN A 91 -2.57 18.75 4.94
C ASN A 91 -1.39 18.99 5.90
N GLY A 92 -0.16 19.08 5.38
CA GLY A 92 1.03 19.38 6.20
C GLY A 92 1.43 18.27 7.18
N LEU A 93 0.99 17.02 6.96
CA LEU A 93 1.15 15.91 7.91
C LEU A 93 2.56 15.31 7.96
N TYR A 94 3.48 15.75 7.09
CA TYR A 94 4.88 15.31 7.13
C TYR A 94 5.72 16.02 8.22
N TRP A 95 5.15 16.96 8.97
CA TRP A 95 5.87 17.69 10.00
C TRP A 95 5.01 17.99 11.24
N PRO A 96 5.58 17.92 12.46
CA PRO A 96 6.89 17.37 12.83
C PRO A 96 7.00 15.85 12.61
N VAL A 97 8.20 15.37 12.31
CA VAL A 97 8.47 13.92 12.18
C VAL A 97 8.44 13.26 13.55
N ASN A 98 7.39 12.46 13.79
CA ASN A 98 7.27 11.55 14.92
C ASN A 98 7.10 10.11 14.42
N PHE A 99 6.82 9.16 15.33
CA PHE A 99 6.72 7.76 14.98
C PHE A 99 5.59 7.46 13.97
N ASP A 100 4.42 8.10 14.12
CA ASP A 100 3.28 7.93 13.22
C ASP A 100 3.66 8.42 11.82
N VAL A 101 4.19 9.65 11.72
CA VAL A 101 4.62 10.26 10.46
C VAL A 101 5.73 9.45 9.78
N ALA A 102 6.72 8.97 10.55
CA ALA A 102 7.83 8.19 10.01
C ALA A 102 7.34 6.84 9.45
N THR A 103 6.37 6.21 10.12
CA THR A 103 5.76 4.95 9.65
C THR A 103 5.08 5.17 8.31
N GLU A 104 4.27 6.22 8.19
CA GLU A 104 3.56 6.53 6.94
C GLU A 104 4.53 6.92 5.81
N MET A 105 5.57 7.68 6.10
CA MET A 105 6.62 7.99 5.11
C MET A 105 7.27 6.71 4.55
N VAL A 106 7.57 5.73 5.41
CA VAL A 106 8.12 4.44 4.98
C VAL A 106 7.13 3.70 4.10
N ILE A 107 5.84 3.69 4.46
CA ILE A 107 4.77 3.07 3.66
C ILE A 107 4.68 3.74 2.29
N HIS A 108 4.58 5.07 2.22
CA HIS A 108 4.54 5.83 0.97
C HIS A 108 5.72 5.49 0.04
N VAL A 109 6.94 5.53 0.57
CA VAL A 109 8.15 5.21 -0.21
C VAL A 109 8.11 3.77 -0.67
N TRP A 110 7.72 2.83 0.20
CA TRP A 110 7.64 1.42 -0.13
C TRP A 110 6.63 1.15 -1.25
N VAL A 111 5.39 1.64 -1.16
CA VAL A 111 4.36 1.34 -2.16
C VAL A 111 4.70 1.98 -3.51
N LEU A 112 5.27 3.19 -3.53
CA LEU A 112 5.71 3.85 -4.76
C LEU A 112 6.90 3.13 -5.41
N ALA A 113 7.96 2.87 -4.63
CA ALA A 113 9.17 2.24 -5.15
C ALA A 113 8.93 0.77 -5.54
N PHE A 114 8.26 0.01 -4.67
CA PHE A 114 8.00 -1.40 -4.92
C PHE A 114 6.97 -1.60 -6.03
N GLY A 115 5.92 -0.78 -6.11
CA GLY A 115 4.96 -0.82 -7.21
C GLY A 115 5.63 -0.58 -8.57
N SER A 116 6.49 0.45 -8.64
CA SER A 116 7.28 0.76 -9.83
C SER A 116 8.25 -0.37 -10.19
N PHE A 117 8.94 -0.92 -9.20
CA PHE A 117 9.84 -2.06 -9.38
C PHE A 117 9.11 -3.28 -9.94
N VAL A 118 7.96 -3.65 -9.39
CA VAL A 118 7.17 -4.80 -9.85
C VAL A 118 6.80 -4.65 -11.33
N ILE A 119 6.31 -3.48 -11.74
CA ILE A 119 5.95 -3.22 -13.14
C ILE A 119 7.18 -3.39 -14.03
N VAL A 120 8.27 -2.67 -13.74
CA VAL A 120 9.48 -2.69 -14.58
C VAL A 120 10.08 -4.08 -14.67
N TYR A 121 10.22 -4.76 -13.53
CA TYR A 121 10.86 -6.07 -13.46
C TYR A 121 10.02 -7.15 -14.16
N VAL A 122 8.74 -7.26 -13.81
CA VAL A 122 7.88 -8.33 -14.34
C VAL A 122 7.58 -8.09 -15.83
N TRP A 123 7.36 -6.85 -16.26
CA TRP A 123 7.18 -6.52 -17.67
C TRP A 123 8.43 -6.81 -18.50
N GLY A 124 9.62 -6.52 -17.96
CA GLY A 124 10.90 -6.85 -18.61
C GLY A 124 11.10 -8.36 -18.79
N LYS A 125 10.49 -9.18 -17.93
CA LYS A 125 10.57 -10.65 -17.96
C LYS A 125 9.32 -11.33 -18.56
N ARG A 126 8.43 -10.57 -19.19
CA ARG A 126 7.15 -11.10 -19.73
C ARG A 126 7.30 -12.28 -20.68
N GLY A 127 8.41 -12.39 -21.43
CA GLY A 127 8.67 -13.53 -22.32
C GLY A 127 8.88 -14.87 -21.62
N LEU A 128 9.07 -14.88 -20.29
CA LEU A 128 9.08 -16.11 -19.49
C LEU A 128 7.67 -16.59 -19.11
N LEU A 129 6.65 -15.74 -19.32
CA LEU A 129 5.29 -15.92 -18.81
C LEU A 129 4.22 -15.88 -19.91
N LEU A 130 4.59 -15.48 -21.14
CA LEU A 130 3.79 -15.49 -22.35
C LEU A 130 4.18 -16.70 -23.21
#